data_AF-A0A812IUG1-F1
#
_entry.id   AF-A0A812IUG1-F1
#
_cell.length_a   1.000
_cell.length_b   1.000
_cell.length_c   1.000
_cell.angle_alpha   90.00
_cell.angle_beta   90.00
_cell.angle_gamma   90.00
#
_symmetry.space_group_name_H-M   'P 1'
#
loop_
_entity.id
_entity.type
_entity.pdbx_description
1 polymer ?
#
loop_
_entity_poly.entity_id
_entity_poly.type
_entity_poly.pdbx_seq_one_letter_code
_entity_poly.pdbx_strand_id
1 'polypeptide(L)'
;LALVLASIFTSIVTNDISDIRRVHSVQQEAEKQVADYIRTYPVSTKLEVELKAYLQRRKTLVHPPGKNEMATLLPDFLYRELCREAWSPLLAKHDFLLGLEVRYAAFYTEVCVECISDWNVAPQEVLFSFGRKCSAMLFVASG
;
A
#
# COMPACT_ATOMS: atom_id res chain seq x y z
N LEU A 1 43.89 -1.95 -4.90
CA LEU A 1 42.91 -1.08 -5.58
C LEU A 1 41.91 -1.86 -6.44
N ALA A 2 42.35 -2.65 -7.44
CA ALA A 2 41.45 -3.46 -8.27
C ALA A 2 40.54 -4.43 -7.48
N LEU A 3 41.06 -5.10 -6.44
CA LEU A 3 40.29 -6.02 -5.60
C LEU A 3 39.22 -5.31 -4.75
N VAL A 4 39.47 -4.06 -4.32
CA VAL A 4 38.53 -3.26 -3.52
C VAL A 4 37.40 -2.72 -4.40
N LEU A 5 37.71 -2.31 -5.63
CA LEU A 5 36.71 -1.89 -6.61
C LEU A 5 35.82 -3.07 -7.06
N ALA A 6 36.42 -4.25 -7.25
CA ALA A 6 35.68 -5.47 -7.57
C ALA A 6 34.74 -5.89 -6.42
N SER A 7 35.18 -5.79 -5.15
CA SER A 7 34.34 -6.15 -4.01
C SER A 7 33.16 -5.20 -3.82
N ILE A 8 33.35 -3.90 -4.06
CA ILE A 8 32.28 -2.89 -4.03
C ILE A 8 31.29 -3.16 -5.16
N PHE A 9 31.76 -3.44 -6.37
CA PHE A 9 30.89 -3.74 -7.52
C PHE A 9 30.09 -5.03 -7.30
N THR A 10 30.71 -6.10 -6.80
CA THR A 10 29.99 -7.32 -6.44
C THR A 10 29.00 -7.08 -5.31
N SER A 11 29.30 -6.22 -4.34
CA SER A 11 28.38 -5.91 -3.25
C SER A 11 27.16 -5.12 -3.72
N ILE A 12 27.32 -4.15 -4.62
CA ILE A 12 26.22 -3.36 -5.17
C ILE A 12 25.32 -4.25 -6.05
N VAL A 13 25.90 -5.02 -6.96
CA VAL A 13 25.15 -5.93 -7.84
C VAL A 13 24.46 -7.06 -7.05
N THR A 14 25.09 -7.56 -5.97
CA THR A 14 24.49 -8.60 -5.13
C THR A 14 23.36 -8.07 -4.24
N ASN A 15 23.44 -6.82 -3.80
CA ASN A 15 22.36 -6.19 -3.03
C ASN A 15 21.14 -5.94 -3.92
N ASP A 16 21.36 -5.40 -5.13
CA ASP A 16 20.29 -5.17 -6.11
C ASP A 16 19.59 -6.48 -6.54
N ILE A 17 20.35 -7.57 -6.75
CA ILE A 17 19.78 -8.88 -7.09
C ILE A 17 19.00 -9.49 -5.91
N SER A 18 19.45 -9.26 -4.67
CA SER A 18 18.78 -9.78 -3.47
C SER A 18 17.45 -9.06 -3.24
N ASP A 19 17.41 -7.76 -3.47
CA ASP A 19 16.17 -6.97 -3.37
C ASP A 19 15.17 -7.33 -4.49
N ILE A 20 15.65 -7.54 -5.72
CA ILE A 20 14.81 -8.01 -6.84
C ILE A 20 14.22 -9.40 -6.57
N ARG A 21 15.02 -10.33 -6.01
CA ARG A 21 14.52 -11.67 -5.63
C ARG A 21 13.50 -11.61 -4.49
N ARG A 22 13.70 -10.70 -3.53
CA ARG A 22 12.77 -10.50 -2.42
C ARG A 22 11.41 -9.99 -2.91
N VAL A 23 11.38 -9.02 -3.81
CA VAL A 23 10.15 -8.52 -4.45
C VAL A 23 9.43 -9.62 -5.24
N HIS A 24 10.16 -10.42 -6.02
CA HIS A 24 9.58 -11.56 -6.73
C HIS A 24 9.02 -12.64 -5.80
N SER A 25 9.65 -12.88 -4.65
CA SER A 25 9.22 -13.91 -3.70
C SER A 25 7.91 -13.57 -3.00
N VAL A 26 7.71 -12.31 -2.59
CA VAL A 26 6.47 -11.82 -1.97
C VAL A 26 5.30 -11.90 -2.97
N GLN A 27 5.56 -11.61 -4.23
CA GLN A 27 4.54 -11.65 -5.28
C GLN A 27 4.08 -13.09 -5.60
N GLN A 28 5.02 -14.03 -5.67
CA GLN A 28 4.71 -15.45 -5.90
C GLN A 28 3.95 -16.07 -4.72
N GLU A 29 4.24 -15.63 -3.51
CA GLU A 29 3.54 -16.08 -2.31
C GLU A 29 2.06 -15.66 -2.32
N ALA A 30 1.74 -14.43 -2.74
CA ALA A 30 0.36 -13.97 -2.86
C ALA A 30 -0.46 -14.77 -3.89
N GLU A 31 0.13 -15.10 -5.05
CA GLU A 31 -0.55 -15.93 -6.05
C GLU A 31 -0.80 -17.35 -5.55
N LYS A 32 0.17 -17.92 -4.84
CA LYS A 32 0.06 -19.24 -4.25
C LYS A 32 -1.03 -19.29 -3.18
N GLN A 33 -1.09 -18.29 -2.30
CA GLN A 33 -2.11 -18.20 -1.26
C GLN A 33 -3.52 -18.11 -1.85
N VAL A 34 -3.71 -17.29 -2.89
CA VAL A 34 -5.01 -17.20 -3.58
C VAL A 34 -5.36 -18.52 -4.27
N ALA A 35 -4.41 -19.18 -4.92
CA ALA A 35 -4.63 -20.48 -5.55
C ALA A 35 -5.01 -21.56 -4.52
N ASP A 36 -4.32 -21.61 -3.37
CA ASP A 36 -4.61 -22.55 -2.29
C ASP A 36 -5.99 -22.30 -1.67
N TYR A 37 -6.39 -21.03 -1.53
CA TYR A 37 -7.73 -20.66 -1.06
C TYR A 37 -8.83 -21.11 -2.02
N ILE A 38 -8.66 -20.84 -3.31
CA ILE A 38 -9.60 -21.25 -4.38
C ILE A 38 -9.70 -22.78 -4.47
N ARG A 39 -8.60 -23.49 -4.25
CA ARG A 39 -8.61 -24.96 -4.21
C ARG A 39 -9.39 -25.51 -3.01
N THR A 40 -9.37 -24.78 -1.89
CA THR A 40 -10.03 -25.18 -0.64
C THR A 40 -11.52 -24.84 -0.66
N TYR A 41 -11.89 -23.72 -1.28
CA TYR A 41 -13.26 -23.21 -1.30
C TYR A 41 -13.76 -23.07 -2.74
N PRO A 42 -14.84 -23.78 -3.13
CA PRO A 42 -15.33 -23.73 -4.50
C PRO A 42 -15.81 -22.32 -4.85
N VAL A 43 -15.10 -21.68 -5.78
CA VAL A 43 -15.49 -20.40 -6.39
C VAL A 43 -15.85 -20.62 -7.85
N SER A 44 -16.65 -19.71 -8.41
CA SER A 44 -16.98 -19.77 -9.84
C SER A 44 -15.73 -19.56 -10.70
N THR A 45 -15.66 -20.26 -11.84
CA THR A 45 -14.57 -20.10 -12.83
C THR A 45 -14.42 -18.65 -13.29
N LYS A 46 -15.54 -17.91 -13.37
CA LYS A 46 -15.52 -16.48 -13.71
C LYS A 46 -14.73 -15.65 -12.69
N LEU A 47 -14.99 -15.86 -11.40
CA LEU A 47 -14.29 -15.16 -10.32
C LEU A 47 -12.80 -15.55 -10.26
N GLU A 48 -12.49 -16.82 -10.51
CA GLU A 48 -11.09 -17.28 -10.57
C GLU A 48 -10.29 -16.58 -11.69
N VAL A 49 -10.89 -16.43 -12.88
CA VAL A 49 -10.26 -15.72 -14.01
C VAL A 49 -10.05 -14.24 -13.67
N GLU A 50 -11.06 -13.59 -13.07
CA GLU A 50 -10.95 -12.19 -12.64
C GLU A 50 -9.88 -11.98 -11.56
N LEU A 51 -9.80 -12.88 -10.56
CA LEU A 51 -8.77 -12.84 -9.52
C LEU A 51 -7.36 -13.00 -10.09
N LYS A 52 -7.16 -13.96 -11.00
CA LYS A 52 -5.86 -14.16 -11.68
C LYS A 52 -5.49 -12.92 -12.49
N ALA A 53 -6.43 -12.34 -13.24
CA ALA A 53 -6.20 -11.12 -14.02
C ALA A 53 -5.85 -9.93 -13.11
N TYR A 54 -6.53 -9.78 -11.98
CA TYR A 54 -6.23 -8.75 -10.97
C TYR A 54 -4.80 -8.91 -10.42
N LEU A 55 -4.42 -10.12 -10.01
CA LEU A 55 -3.08 -10.40 -9.50
C LEU A 55 -1.99 -10.08 -10.53
N GLN A 56 -2.20 -10.41 -11.82
CA GLN A 56 -1.26 -10.03 -12.87
C GLN A 56 -1.14 -8.51 -13.03
N ARG A 57 -2.26 -7.76 -13.02
CA ARG A 57 -2.24 -6.29 -13.07
C ARG A 57 -1.52 -5.69 -11.87
N ARG A 58 -1.63 -6.33 -10.70
CA ARG A 58 -0.96 -5.91 -9.48
C ARG A 58 0.56 -6.15 -9.51
N LYS A 59 1.06 -7.10 -10.33
CA LYS A 59 2.51 -7.39 -10.45
C LYS A 59 3.35 -6.25 -11.00
N THR A 60 2.77 -5.38 -11.80
CA THR A 60 3.51 -4.27 -12.41
C THR A 60 3.64 -3.07 -11.48
N LEU A 61 3.00 -3.10 -10.31
CA LEU A 61 2.99 -1.99 -9.36
C LEU A 61 4.01 -2.25 -8.25
N VAL A 62 5.11 -1.49 -8.26
CA VAL A 62 5.97 -1.38 -7.06
C VAL A 62 5.17 -0.57 -6.04
N HIS A 63 4.70 -1.24 -4.99
CA HIS A 63 3.96 -0.56 -3.93
C HIS A 63 4.97 0.07 -2.97
N PRO A 64 4.88 1.38 -2.70
CA PRO A 64 5.62 1.96 -1.60
C PRO A 64 5.18 1.31 -0.28
N PRO A 65 6.02 1.36 0.77
CA PRO A 65 5.69 0.79 2.07
C PRO A 65 4.37 1.36 2.59
N GLY A 66 3.46 0.48 2.98
CA GLY A 66 2.13 0.88 3.43
C GLY A 66 2.13 1.43 4.86
N LYS A 67 1.07 2.14 5.21
CA LYS A 67 0.93 2.75 6.56
C LYS A 67 0.99 1.69 7.67
N ASN A 68 0.40 0.52 7.42
CA ASN A 68 0.40 -0.60 8.38
C ASN A 68 1.80 -1.19 8.58
N GLU A 69 2.65 -1.18 7.55
CA GLU A 69 4.02 -1.66 7.67
C GLU A 69 4.82 -0.73 8.58
N MET A 70 4.64 0.59 8.44
CA MET A 70 5.30 1.58 9.29
C MET A 70 4.90 1.46 10.76
N ALA A 71 3.65 1.09 11.06
CA ALA A 71 3.18 0.85 12.42
C ALA A 71 3.95 -0.27 13.14
N THR A 72 4.46 -1.25 12.39
CA THR A 72 5.24 -2.36 12.96
C THR A 72 6.72 -2.03 13.18
N LEU A 73 7.23 -1.01 12.48
CA LEU A 73 8.65 -0.64 12.50
C LEU A 73 8.96 0.52 13.44
N LEU A 74 7.98 1.41 13.65
CA LEU A 74 8.18 2.65 14.39
C LEU A 74 7.57 2.57 15.80
N PRO A 75 8.21 3.21 16.80
CA PRO A 75 7.55 3.53 18.06
C PRO A 75 6.28 4.38 17.83
N ASP A 76 5.26 4.18 18.66
CA ASP A 76 3.94 4.82 18.53
C ASP A 76 4.01 6.35 18.32
N PHE A 77 4.82 7.06 19.12
CA PHE A 77 4.93 8.51 19.00
C PHE A 77 5.49 8.96 17.63
N LEU A 78 6.45 8.24 17.06
CA LEU A 78 7.01 8.54 15.73
C LEU A 78 6.02 8.16 14.62
N TYR A 79 5.32 7.04 14.79
CA TYR A 79 4.29 6.62 13.86
C TYR A 79 3.15 7.64 13.75
N ARG A 80 2.72 8.19 14.90
CA ARG A 80 1.68 9.22 14.97
C ARG A 80 2.09 10.52 14.26
N GLU A 81 3.30 11.01 14.52
CA GLU A 81 3.83 12.20 13.84
C GLU A 81 3.99 11.95 12.33
N LEU A 82 4.51 10.78 11.93
CA LEU A 82 4.60 10.41 10.51
C LEU A 82 3.24 10.42 9.82
N CYS A 83 2.22 9.80 10.43
CA CYS A 83 0.87 9.78 9.88
C CYS A 83 0.32 11.19 9.74
N ARG A 84 0.48 12.03 10.77
CA ARG A 84 0.04 13.41 10.71
C ARG A 84 0.74 14.16 9.57
N GLU A 85 2.06 14.11 9.48
CA GLU A 85 2.83 14.84 8.46
C GLU A 85 2.51 14.37 7.04
N ALA A 86 2.36 13.06 6.84
CA ALA A 86 2.04 12.48 5.54
C ALA A 86 0.64 12.85 5.04
N TRP A 87 -0.38 12.80 5.92
CA TRP A 87 -1.79 12.92 5.50
C TRP A 87 -2.35 14.33 5.65
N SER A 88 -1.82 15.16 6.56
CA SER A 88 -2.36 16.51 6.79
C SER A 88 -2.43 17.37 5.52
N PRO A 89 -1.40 17.41 4.63
CA PRO A 89 -1.46 18.21 3.42
C PRO A 89 -2.58 17.78 2.44
N LEU A 90 -2.96 16.50 2.46
CA LEU A 90 -4.05 15.97 1.64
C LEU A 90 -5.41 16.32 2.26
N LEU A 91 -5.57 16.07 3.56
CA LEU A 91 -6.82 16.29 4.28
C LEU A 91 -7.15 17.77 4.43
N ALA A 92 -6.15 18.62 4.63
CA ALA A 92 -6.28 20.07 4.75
C ALA A 92 -6.83 20.75 3.48
N LYS A 93 -6.83 20.06 2.33
CA LYS A 93 -7.52 20.55 1.11
C LYS A 93 -9.04 20.53 1.25
N HIS A 94 -9.57 19.82 2.24
CA HIS A 94 -10.99 19.76 2.53
C HIS A 94 -11.31 20.68 3.72
N ASP A 95 -12.06 21.76 3.51
CA ASP A 95 -12.29 22.82 4.50
C ASP A 95 -12.78 22.32 5.86
N PHE A 96 -13.66 21.31 5.88
CA PHE A 96 -14.12 20.70 7.12
C PHE A 96 -12.97 20.06 7.92
N LEU A 97 -12.06 19.35 7.25
CA LEU A 97 -10.95 18.66 7.91
C LEU A 97 -9.86 19.65 8.33
N LEU A 98 -9.61 20.69 7.53
CA LEU A 98 -8.76 21.81 7.94
C LEU A 98 -9.31 22.49 9.20
N GLY A 99 -10.63 22.69 9.27
CA GLY A 99 -11.28 23.22 10.46
C GLY A 99 -11.10 22.34 11.70
N LEU A 100 -11.02 21.02 11.53
CA LEU A 100 -10.71 20.08 12.62
C LEU A 100 -9.26 20.19 13.08
N GLU A 101 -8.30 20.34 12.17
CA GLU A 101 -6.90 20.53 12.52
C GLU A 101 -6.71 21.76 13.41
N VAL A 102 -7.28 22.89 13.01
CA VAL A 102 -7.14 24.17 13.73
C VAL A 102 -7.80 24.14 15.10
N ARG A 103 -8.95 23.47 15.24
CA ARG A 103 -9.77 23.52 16.47
C ARG A 103 -9.53 22.33 17.41
N TYR A 104 -9.14 21.19 16.88
CA TYR A 104 -9.09 19.91 17.57
C TYR A 104 -7.87 19.08 17.14
N ALA A 105 -6.66 19.62 17.28
CA ALA A 105 -5.41 19.01 16.82
C ALA A 105 -5.20 17.55 17.29
N ALA A 106 -5.56 17.23 18.54
CA ALA A 106 -5.45 15.87 19.06
C ALA A 106 -6.40 14.90 18.31
N PHE A 107 -7.67 15.27 18.13
CA PHE A 107 -8.63 14.47 17.37
C PHE A 107 -8.22 14.34 15.90
N TYR A 108 -7.71 15.42 15.30
CA TYR A 108 -7.22 15.40 13.93
C TYR A 108 -6.03 14.43 13.75
N THR A 109 -5.17 14.33 14.75
CA THR A 109 -4.09 13.33 14.77
C THR A 109 -4.65 11.92 14.80
N GLU A 110 -5.65 11.64 15.64
CA GLU A 110 -6.34 10.34 15.64
C GLU A 110 -7.00 10.04 14.28
N VAL A 111 -7.58 11.02 13.60
CA VAL A 111 -8.11 10.84 12.24
C VAL A 111 -7.00 10.39 11.28
N CYS A 112 -5.84 11.06 11.31
CA CYS A 112 -4.69 10.70 10.47
C CYS A 112 -4.16 9.29 10.75
N VAL A 113 -4.25 8.82 12.01
CA VAL A 113 -3.67 7.56 12.49
C VAL A 113 -4.66 6.40 12.35
N GLU A 114 -5.92 6.58 12.68
CA GLU A 114 -6.90 5.49 12.80
C GLU A 114 -7.91 5.46 11.65
N CYS A 115 -8.24 6.61 11.05
CA CYS A 115 -9.34 6.70 10.08
C CYS A 115 -8.90 6.66 8.62
N ILE A 116 -7.63 6.94 8.34
CA ILE A 116 -7.09 6.96 6.97
C ILE A 116 -6.34 5.65 6.66
N SER A 117 -6.65 5.04 5.52
CA SER A 117 -5.91 3.90 4.97
C SER A 117 -5.36 4.25 3.59
N ASP A 118 -4.15 3.79 3.30
CA ASP A 118 -3.53 3.89 1.99
C ASP A 118 -4.12 2.87 1.01
N TRP A 119 -4.57 3.36 -0.15
CA TRP A 119 -5.15 2.54 -1.22
C TRP A 119 -4.37 2.74 -2.51
N ASN A 120 -3.79 1.65 -3.03
CA ASN A 120 -3.17 1.61 -4.35
C ASN A 120 -4.11 0.90 -5.31
N VAL A 121 -4.53 1.60 -6.36
CA VAL A 121 -5.57 1.14 -7.29
C VAL A 121 -4.94 0.78 -8.62
N ALA A 122 -5.29 -0.38 -9.18
CA ALA A 122 -4.78 -0.77 -10.48
C ALA A 122 -5.42 0.07 -11.60
N PRO A 123 -4.71 0.33 -12.71
CA PRO A 123 -5.32 0.99 -13.86
C PRO A 123 -6.60 0.29 -14.31
N GLN A 124 -7.63 1.07 -14.64
CA GLN A 124 -8.95 0.60 -15.09
C GLN A 124 -9.75 -0.20 -14.04
N GLU A 125 -9.34 -0.19 -12.77
CA GLU A 125 -10.13 -0.74 -11.69
C GLU A 125 -11.33 0.16 -11.37
N VAL A 126 -12.50 -0.44 -11.17
CA VAL A 126 -13.75 0.28 -10.89
C VAL A 126 -13.92 0.42 -9.37
N LEU A 127 -13.72 1.63 -8.86
CA LEU A 127 -13.84 1.93 -7.42
C LEU A 127 -15.29 2.09 -6.96
N PHE A 128 -16.14 2.66 -7.82
CA PHE A 128 -17.55 2.89 -7.53
C PHE A 128 -18.41 2.31 -8.65
N SER A 129 -19.47 1.61 -8.27
CA SER A 129 -20.46 1.05 -9.20
C SER A 129 -21.84 1.56 -8.87
N PHE A 130 -22.64 1.84 -9.90
CA PHE A 130 -24.00 2.32 -9.75
C PHE A 130 -24.84 1.37 -8.88
N GLY A 131 -25.66 1.95 -8.00
CA GLY A 131 -26.56 1.21 -7.11
C GLY A 131 -25.89 0.49 -5.94
N ARG A 132 -24.56 0.54 -5.79
CA ARG A 132 -23.87 -0.03 -4.63
C ARG A 132 -23.76 0.98 -3.51
N LYS A 133 -23.93 0.51 -2.27
CA LYS A 133 -23.69 1.31 -1.07
C LYS A 133 -22.21 1.71 -1.02
N CYS A 134 -21.96 3.01 -0.90
CA CYS A 134 -20.64 3.55 -0.62
C CYS A 134 -20.50 3.76 0.89
N SER A 135 -19.52 3.09 1.52
CA SER A 135 -19.24 3.19 2.96
C SER A 135 -17.94 3.91 3.28
N ALA A 136 -17.22 4.39 2.26
CA ALA A 136 -15.91 5.01 2.40
C ALA A 136 -15.86 6.34 1.65
N MET A 137 -15.17 7.30 2.23
CA MET A 137 -14.75 8.52 1.54
C MET A 137 -13.35 8.28 0.98
N LEU A 138 -13.13 8.61 -0.29
CA LEU A 138 -11.81 8.47 -0.92
C LEU A 138 -11.19 9.84 -1.17
N PHE A 139 -9.89 9.94 -0.89
CA PHE A 139 -9.06 11.09 -1.23
C PHE A 139 -8.05 10.66 -2.28
N VAL A 140 -7.98 11.38 -3.39
CA VAL A 140 -7.00 11.10 -4.44
C VAL A 140 -5.70 11.82 -4.09
N ALA A 141 -4.70 11.05 -3.63
CA ALA A 141 -3.39 11.58 -3.31
C ALA A 141 -2.54 11.82 -4.56
N SER A 142 -2.59 10.88 -5.52
CA SER A 142 -1.85 10.90 -6.79
C SER A 142 -2.57 10.03 -7.83
N GLY A 143 -2.40 10.33 -9.12
CA GLY A 143 -2.98 9.57 -10.23
C GLY A 143 -2.50 10.06 -11.58
#